data_AF-A0A2V6DZK1-F1
#
_entry.id   AF-A0A2V6DZK1-F1
#
_cell.length_a   1.000
_cell.length_b   1.000
_cell.length_c   1.000
_cell.angle_alpha   90.00
_cell.angle_beta   90.00
_cell.angle_gamma   90.00
#
_symmetry.space_group_name_H-M   'P 1'
#
loop_
_entity.id
_entity.type
_entity.pdbx_description
1 polymer ?
#
loop_
_entity_poly.entity_id
_entity_poly.type
_entity_poly.pdbx_seq_one_letter_code
_entity_poly.pdbx_strand_id
1 'polypeptide(L)' 'MLNISAFKEIYDWFYRSYGEASKERLLELMKNAVGIQRLKQLSQQDLAELYCEGLASSAIGPDRVL' A
#
# COMPACT_ATOMS: atom_id res chain seq x y z
N MET A 1 17.26 -12.17 3.55
CA MET A 1 16.47 -12.54 2.34
C MET A 1 15.05 -12.06 2.59
N LEU A 2 14.56 -11.07 1.84
CA LEU A 2 13.15 -10.67 1.89
C LEU A 2 12.34 -11.96 1.70
N ASN A 3 11.51 -12.31 2.68
CA ASN A 3 10.71 -13.51 2.58
C ASN A 3 9.55 -13.16 1.65
N ILE A 4 9.78 -13.30 0.34
CA ILE A 4 8.86 -12.89 -0.75
C ILE A 4 7.44 -13.43 -0.49
N SER A 5 7.34 -14.62 0.10
CA SER A 5 6.08 -15.21 0.54
C SER A 5 5.36 -14.36 1.59
N ALA A 6 6.06 -13.91 2.64
CA ALA A 6 5.47 -13.07 3.68
C ALA A 6 5.02 -11.70 3.14
N PHE A 7 5.78 -11.12 2.19
CA PHE A 7 5.35 -9.88 1.54
C PHE A 7 4.05 -10.08 0.76
N LYS A 8 3.98 -11.14 -0.05
CA LYS A 8 2.79 -11.45 -0.83
C LYS A 8 1.58 -11.71 0.05
N GLU A 9 1.73 -12.48 1.13
CA GLU A 9 0.62 -12.77 2.06
C GLU A 9 0.09 -11.51 2.74
N ILE A 10 1.00 -10.63 3.19
CA ILE A 10 0.63 -9.37 3.82
C ILE A 10 -0.01 -8.41 2.80
N TYR A 11 0.56 -8.33 1.59
CA TYR A 11 -0.02 -7.55 0.49
C TYR A 11 -1.42 -8.04 0.14
N ASP A 12 -1.61 -9.35 -0.07
CA ASP A 12 -2.90 -9.95 -0.39
C ASP A 12 -3.93 -9.67 0.72
N TRP A 13 -3.50 -9.67 1.98
CA TRP A 13 -4.36 -9.31 3.12
C TRP A 13 -4.80 -7.84 3.09
N PHE A 14 -3.88 -6.92 2.84
CA PHE A 14 -4.21 -5.50 2.69
C PHE A 14 -5.08 -5.24 1.46
N TYR A 15 -4.78 -5.89 0.33
CA TYR A 15 -5.52 -5.72 -0.91
C TYR A 15 -6.96 -6.25 -0.80
N ARG A 16 -7.20 -7.33 -0.05
CA ARG A 16 -8.58 -7.76 0.28
C ARG A 16 -9.37 -6.72 1.08
N SER A 17 -8.68 -5.88 1.86
CA SER A 17 -9.31 -4.89 2.74
C SER A 17 -9.50 -3.54 2.05
N TYR A 18 -8.57 -3.15 1.18
CA TYR A 18 -8.51 -1.82 0.58
C TYR A 18 -8.57 -1.81 -0.96
N GLY A 19 -8.49 -2.96 -1.62
CA GLY A 19 -8.51 -3.10 -3.08
C GLY A 19 -9.78 -2.58 -3.73
N GLU A 20 -10.91 -2.73 -3.05
CA GLU A 20 -12.22 -2.23 -3.50
C GLU A 20 -12.59 -0.87 -2.88
N ALA A 21 -11.70 -0.26 -2.10
CA ALA A 21 -11.96 1.05 -1.51
C ALA A 21 -12.05 2.14 -2.59
N SER A 22 -12.93 3.12 -2.39
CA SER A 22 -13.05 4.23 -3.34
C SER A 22 -11.75 5.03 -3.43
N LYS A 23 -11.52 5.64 -4.59
CA LYS A 23 -10.38 6.53 -4.83
C LYS A 23 -10.28 7.64 -3.77
N GLU A 24 -11.40 8.23 -3.38
CA GLU A 24 -11.45 9.28 -2.36
C GLU A 24 -11.00 8.78 -1.00
N ARG A 25 -11.43 7.57 -0.61
CA ARG A 25 -11.01 6.95 0.64
C ARG A 25 -9.52 6.63 0.64
N LEU A 26 -8.99 6.10 -0.46
CA LEU A 26 -7.55 5.85 -0.60
C LEU A 26 -6.74 7.15 -0.52
N LEU A 27 -7.19 8.22 -1.18
CA LEU A 27 -6.55 9.54 -1.09
C LEU A 27 -6.61 10.13 0.33
N GLU A 28 -7.69 9.90 1.07
CA GLU A 28 -7.80 10.32 2.46
C GLU A 28 -6.81 9.57 3.36
N LEU A 29 -6.69 8.26 3.18
CA LEU A 29 -5.72 7.42 3.91
C LEU A 29 -4.27 7.86 3.59
N MET A 30 -4.02 8.26 2.35
CA MET A 30 -2.71 8.71 1.87
C MET A 30 -2.51 10.24 1.97
N LYS A 31 -3.38 10.99 2.64
CA LYS A 31 -3.35 12.47 2.63
C LYS A 31 -2.04 13.08 3.15
N ASN A 32 -1.36 12.35 4.03
CA ASN A 32 -0.09 12.77 4.63
C ASN A 32 1.13 12.29 3.81
N ALA A 33 0.92 11.56 2.72
CA ALA A 33 2.01 11.11 1.85
C ALA A 33 2.60 12.29 1.07
N VAL A 34 3.93 12.31 0.95
CA VAL A 34 4.62 13.27 0.09
C VAL A 34 4.16 13.05 -1.35
N GLY A 35 3.72 14.12 -2.02
CA GLY A 35 3.29 14.04 -3.41
C GLY A 35 1.81 13.70 -3.62
N ILE A 36 0.92 14.04 -2.67
CA ILE A 36 -0.55 13.87 -2.79
C ILE A 36 -1.15 14.39 -4.11
N GLN A 37 -0.56 15.43 -4.73
CA GLN A 37 -1.01 15.91 -6.04
C GLN A 37 -0.82 14.87 -7.15
N ARG A 38 0.27 14.09 -7.12
CA ARG A 38 0.49 12.97 -8.05
C ARG A 38 -0.47 11.83 -7.78
N LEU A 39 -0.74 11.53 -6.51
CA LEU A 39 -1.71 10.49 -6.12
C LEU A 39 -3.11 10.78 -6.66
N LYS A 40 -3.54 12.05 -6.70
CA LYS A 40 -4.83 12.44 -7.29
C LYS A 40 -4.96 12.11 -8.77
N GLN A 41 -3.85 12.00 -9.50
CA GLN A 41 -3.83 11.70 -10.94
C GLN A 41 -3.93 10.19 -11.24
N LEU A 42 -3.67 9.34 -10.25
CA LEU A 42 -3.70 7.88 -10.39
C LEU A 42 -5.14 7.34 -10.50
N SER A 43 -5.31 6.16 -11.10
CA SER A 43 -6.59 5.45 -11.07
C SER A 43 -6.90 4.93 -9.66
N GLN A 44 -8.12 4.45 -9.43
CA GLN A 44 -8.47 3.82 -8.15
C GLN A 44 -7.61 2.57 -7.91
N GLN A 45 -7.42 1.74 -8.95
CA GLN A 45 -6.61 0.52 -8.86
C GLN A 45 -5.16 0.85 -8.53
N ASP A 46 -4.54 1.80 -9.25
CA ASP A 46 -3.15 2.20 -9.00
C ASP A 46 -2.96 2.71 -7.55
N LEU A 47 -3.93 3.44 -7.02
CA LEU A 47 -3.90 3.92 -5.63
C LEU A 47 -4.02 2.77 -4.63
N ALA A 48 -4.86 1.78 -4.92
CA ALA A 48 -5.03 0.63 -4.06
C ALA A 48 -3.75 -0.22 -4.01
N GLU A 49 -3.14 -0.47 -5.17
CA GLU A 49 -1.86 -1.19 -5.29
C GLU A 49 -0.76 -0.46 -4.52
N LEU A 50 -0.58 0.85 -4.79
CA LEU A 50 0.44 1.67 -4.13
C LEU A 50 0.26 1.74 -2.61
N TYR A 51 -0.99 1.87 -2.15
CA TYR A 51 -1.30 1.91 -0.73
C TYR A 51 -0.99 0.56 -0.05
N CYS A 52 -1.44 -0.55 -0.64
CA CYS A 52 -1.22 -1.89 -0.09
C CYS A 52 0.26 -2.29 -0.10
N GLU A 53 1.00 -1.91 -1.14
CA GLU A 53 2.46 -2.10 -1.20
C GLU A 53 3.18 -1.34 -0.09
N GLY A 54 2.79 -0.08 0.15
CA GLY A 54 3.35 0.73 1.23
C GLY A 54 3.08 0.14 2.62
N LEU A 55 1.86 -0.36 2.84
CA LEU A 55 1.49 -1.03 4.08
C LEU A 55 2.26 -2.35 4.27
N ALA A 56 2.35 -3.18 3.23
CA ALA A 56 3.09 -4.44 3.28
C ALA A 56 4.58 -4.23 3.56
N SER A 57 5.18 -3.23 2.90
CA SER A 57 6.57 -2.83 3.12
C SER A 57 6.80 -2.34 4.55
N SER A 58 5.87 -1.55 5.09
CA SER A 58 5.94 -1.05 6.48
C SER A 58 5.77 -2.18 7.51
N ALA A 59 4.89 -3.16 7.23
CA ALA A 59 4.61 -4.28 8.11
C ALA A 59 5.77 -5.28 8.21
N ILE A 60 6.55 -5.44 7.14
CA ILE A 60 7.73 -6.31 7.14
C ILE A 60 8.92 -5.66 7.85
N GLY A 61 8.94 -4.32 7.90
CA GLY A 61 9.96 -3.53 8.58
C GLY A 61 11.38 -3.70 8.03
N PRO A 62 12.33 -2.85 8.43
CA PRO A 62 13.76 -3.04 8.15
C PRO A 62 14.43 -4.16 9.00
N ASP A 63 13.74 -4.74 9.98
CA ASP A 63 14.32 -5.59 11.05
C ASP A 63 14.58 -7.06 10.66
N ARG A 64 14.87 -7.34 9.39
CA ARG A 64 15.45 -8.64 8.96
C ARG A 64 16.83 -8.49 8.30
N VAL A 65 17.51 -7.39 8.63
CA VAL A 65 18.91 -7.14 8.29
C VAL A 65 19.63 -6.62 9.54
N LEU A 66 19.78 -7.48 10.56
CA LEU A 66 20.87 -7.43 11.53
C LEU A 66 21.28 -8.87 11.84
#